data_AF-A0A496W2F4-F1
#
_entry.id   AF-A0A496W2F4-F1
#
_cell.length_a   1.000
_cell.length_b   1.000
_cell.length_c   1.000
_cell.angle_alpha   90.00
_cell.angle_beta   90.00
_cell.angle_gamma   90.00
#
_symmetry.space_group_name_H-M   'P 1'
#
loop_
_entity.id
_entity.type
_entity.pdbx_description
1 polymer ?
#
loop_
_entity_poly.entity_id
_entity_poly.type
_entity_poly.pdbx_seq_one_letter_code
_entity_poly.pdbx_strand_id
1 'polypeptide(L)' 'MPTITATTMIEFLLSHGFEQVRQKGSHKFFKHPDGRTATVPDHKGDDLGRGITHQIMKDAEMTREDFHLWLH' A
#
# COMPACT_ATOMS: atom_id res chain seq x y z
N MET A 1 -4.29 5.34 12.86
CA MET A 1 -3.32 5.59 11.78
C MET A 1 -3.56 7.00 11.28
N PRO A 2 -2.50 7.80 11.09
CA PRO A 2 -2.60 9.07 10.37
C PRO A 2 -3.17 8.80 8.96
N THR A 3 -3.77 9.81 8.33
CA THR A 3 -4.04 9.71 6.89
C THR A 3 -2.69 9.72 6.17
N ILE A 4 -2.54 8.81 5.21
CA ILE A 4 -1.34 8.73 4.37
C ILE A 4 -1.78 8.83 2.92
N THR A 5 -0.91 9.37 2.08
CA THR A 5 -1.19 9.46 0.64
C THR A 5 -1.09 8.09 -0.03
N ALA A 6 -1.72 7.93 -1.19
CA ALA A 6 -1.53 6.76 -2.03
C ALA A 6 -0.05 6.54 -2.38
N THR A 7 0.70 7.62 -2.63
CA THR A 7 2.14 7.57 -2.91
C THR A 7 2.92 6.95 -1.76
N THR A 8 2.69 7.39 -0.52
CA THR A 8 3.36 6.83 0.66
C THR A 8 3.09 5.33 0.82
N MET A 9 1.85 4.89 0.59
CA MET A 9 1.52 3.46 0.64
C MET A 9 2.22 2.67 -0.47
N ILE A 10 2.30 3.23 -1.68
CA ILE A 10 3.01 2.60 -2.80
C ILE A 10 4.49 2.43 -2.48
N GLU A 11 5.15 3.48 -2.00
CA GLU A 11 6.57 3.44 -1.61
C GLU A 11 6.84 2.42 -0.50
N PHE A 12 5.95 2.34 0.49
CA PHE A 12 6.01 1.34 1.54
C PHE A 12 5.90 -0.09 1.01
N LEU A 13 4.97 -0.36 0.09
CA LEU A 13 4.85 -1.70 -0.51
C LEU A 13 6.10 -2.06 -1.32
N LEU A 14 6.60 -1.12 -2.14
CA LEU A 14 7.81 -1.32 -2.94
C LEU A 14 9.04 -1.60 -2.06
N SER A 15 9.19 -0.90 -0.93
CA SER A 15 10.32 -1.12 -0.01
C SER A 15 10.30 -2.49 0.66
N HIS A 16 9.14 -3.14 0.73
CA HIS A 16 8.96 -4.48 1.28
C HIS A 16 8.90 -5.57 0.20
N GLY A 17 9.38 -5.29 -1.01
CA GLY A 17 9.53 -6.28 -2.07
C GLY A 17 8.26 -6.58 -2.87
N PHE A 18 7.21 -5.78 -2.71
CA PHE A 18 6.09 -5.85 -3.63
C PHE A 18 6.45 -5.19 -4.96
N GLU A 19 5.89 -5.69 -6.04
CA GLU A 19 6.01 -5.12 -7.38
C GLU A 19 4.64 -4.75 -7.93
N GLN A 20 4.54 -3.60 -8.59
CA GLN A 20 3.33 -3.24 -9.32
C GLN A 20 3.23 -4.10 -10.59
N VAL A 21 2.24 -5.00 -10.66
CA VAL A 21 2.10 -5.92 -11.81
C VAL A 21 0.98 -5.55 -12.77
N ARG A 22 0.03 -4.70 -12.35
CA ARG A 22 -1.04 -4.19 -13.24
C ARG A 22 -1.62 -2.88 -12.71
N GLN A 23 -2.27 -2.13 -13.60
CA GLN A 23 -3.07 -0.95 -13.26
C GLN A 23 -4.36 -0.94 -14.09
N LYS A 24 -5.49 -0.59 -13.45
CA LYS A 24 -6.78 -0.34 -14.12
C LYS A 24 -7.38 0.96 -13.58
N GLY A 25 -7.41 2.00 -14.41
CA GLY A 25 -7.78 3.34 -13.96
C GLY A 25 -6.83 3.83 -12.86
N SER A 26 -7.38 4.34 -11.76
CA SER A 26 -6.61 4.76 -10.58
C SER A 26 -6.11 3.61 -9.72
N HIS A 27 -6.57 2.37 -9.94
CA HIS A 27 -6.24 1.25 -9.06
C HIS A 27 -4.97 0.56 -9.54
N LYS A 28 -3.94 0.58 -8.70
CA LYS A 28 -2.65 -0.10 -8.90
C LYS A 28 -2.64 -1.38 -8.09
N PHE A 29 -2.23 -2.48 -8.71
CA PHE A 29 -2.19 -3.79 -8.07
C PHE A 29 -0.76 -4.29 -7.92
N PHE A 30 -0.46 -4.76 -6.72
CA PHE A 30 0.86 -5.15 -6.27
C PHE A 30 0.89 -6.64 -5.93
N LYS A 31 2.01 -7.31 -6.21
CA LYS A 31 2.29 -8.68 -5.83
C LYS A 31 3.66 -8.78 -5.18
N HIS A 32 3.78 -9.57 -4.13
CA HIS A 32 5.05 -9.98 -3.56
C HIS A 32 5.39 -11.41 -4.03
N PRO A 33 6.67 -11.78 -4.22
CA PRO A 33 7.08 -13.12 -4.65
C PRO A 33 6.57 -14.29 -3.78
N ASP A 34 6.27 -14.04 -2.51
CA ASP A 34 5.70 -15.01 -1.57
C ASP A 34 4.19 -15.26 -1.74
N GLY A 35 3.53 -14.53 -2.64
CA GLY A 35 2.10 -14.68 -2.94
C GLY A 35 1.18 -13.61 -2.34
N ARG A 36 1.67 -12.72 -1.47
CA ARG A 36 0.89 -11.59 -0.93
C ARG A 36 0.52 -10.60 -2.04
N THR A 37 -0.63 -9.96 -1.91
CA THR A 37 -1.11 -9.01 -2.93
C THR A 37 -1.81 -7.83 -2.29
N ALA A 38 -1.79 -6.67 -2.95
CA ALA A 38 -2.49 -5.48 -2.48
C ALA A 38 -3.03 -4.64 -3.65
N THR A 39 -4.10 -3.89 -3.42
CA THR A 39 -4.63 -2.91 -4.40
C THR A 39 -4.64 -1.52 -3.78
N VAL A 40 -3.93 -0.57 -4.38
CA VAL A 40 -3.90 0.83 -3.93
C VAL A 40 -4.69 1.70 -4.90
N PRO A 41 -5.75 2.41 -4.46
CA PRO A 41 -6.38 3.46 -5.25
C PRO A 41 -5.51 4.73 -5.23
N ASP A 42 -5.10 5.19 -6.40
CA ASP A 42 -4.24 6.37 -6.58
C ASP A 42 -4.99 7.46 -7.34
N HIS A 43 -5.70 8.30 -6.58
CA HIS A 43 -6.37 9.48 -7.07
C HIS A 43 -5.46 10.71 -6.91
N LYS A 44 -4.37 10.78 -7.69
CA LYS A 44 -3.47 11.95 -7.83
C LYS A 44 -3.26 12.77 -6.55
N GLY A 45 -2.67 12.15 -5.53
CA GLY A 45 -2.27 12.84 -4.30
C GLY A 45 -3.33 12.88 -3.19
N ASP A 46 -4.47 12.23 -3.38
CA ASP A 46 -5.47 12.08 -2.32
C ASP A 46 -4.97 11.22 -1.15
N ASP A 47 -5.42 11.59 0.04
CA ASP A 47 -5.27 10.79 1.25
C ASP A 47 -6.08 9.49 1.15
N LEU A 48 -5.46 8.38 1.56
CA LEU A 48 -6.16 7.13 1.77
C LEU A 48 -6.99 7.23 3.05
N GLY A 49 -8.29 7.02 2.91
CA GLY A 49 -9.17 6.84 4.06
C GLY A 49 -8.68 5.70 4.97
N ARG A 50 -8.93 5.82 6.27
CA ARG A 50 -8.43 4.86 7.28
C ARG A 50 -8.84 3.41 6.98
N GLY A 51 -10.06 3.19 6.47
CA GLY A 51 -10.56 1.87 6.10
C GLY A 51 -9.80 1.26 4.92
N ILE A 52 -9.52 2.07 3.89
CA ILE A 52 -8.73 1.65 2.72
C ILE A 52 -7.30 1.32 3.14
N THR A 53 -6.67 2.20 3.93
CA THR A 53 -5.32 1.96 4.47
C THR A 53 -5.27 0.65 5.23
N HIS A 54 -6.23 0.41 6.14
CA HIS A 54 -6.29 -0.83 6.91
C HIS A 54 -6.50 -2.07 6.04
N GLN A 55 -7.34 -1.98 5.01
CA GLN A 55 -7.57 -3.08 4.08
C GLN A 55 -6.28 -3.42 3.31
N ILE A 56 -5.58 -2.41 2.80
CA ILE A 56 -4.31 -2.61 2.08
C ILE A 56 -3.27 -3.28 2.98
N MET A 57 -3.09 -2.79 4.21
CA MET A 57 -2.15 -3.39 5.16
C MET A 57 -2.51 -4.84 5.48
N LYS A 58 -3.80 -5.15 5.63
CA LYS A 58 -4.29 -6.51 5.85
C LYS A 58 -4.00 -7.42 4.65
N ASP A 59 -4.29 -6.97 3.43
CA ASP A 59 -4.07 -7.76 2.21
C ASP A 59 -2.57 -8.01 1.97
N ALA A 60 -1.73 -7.03 2.30
CA ALA A 60 -0.27 -7.13 2.25
C ALA A 60 0.34 -7.89 3.45
N GLU A 61 -0.48 -8.32 4.42
CA GLU A 61 -0.05 -8.92 5.68
C GLU A 61 1.01 -8.10 6.43
N MET A 62 0.85 -6.77 6.41
CA MET A 62 1.75 -5.81 7.05
C MET A 62 1.14 -5.25 8.33
N THR A 63 1.98 -5.00 9.32
CA THR A 63 1.57 -4.43 10.62
C THR A 63 1.78 -2.92 10.66
N ARG A 64 1.22 -2.26 11.68
CA ARG A 64 1.45 -0.83 11.89
C ARG A 64 2.90 -0.55 12.29
N GLU A 65 3.49 -1.51 12.98
CA GLU A 65 4.87 -1.49 13.44
C GLU A 65 5.82 -1.53 12.24
N ASP A 66 5.57 -2.37 11.24
CA ASP A 66 6.33 -2.38 9.98
C ASP A 66 6.30 -1.01 9.30
N PHE A 67 5.11 -0.40 9.23
CA PHE A 67 4.96 0.94 8.65
C PHE A 67 5.69 2.01 9.44
N HIS A 68 5.63 1.95 10.78
CA HIS A 68 6.34 2.90 11.64
C HIS A 68 7.86 2.75 11.54
N LEU A 69 8.37 1.52 11.51
CA LEU A 69 9.79 1.23 11.33
C LEU A 69 10.31 1.67 9.97
N TRP A 70 9.50 1.61 8.92
CA TRP A 70 9.88 2.08 7.60
C TRP A 70 9.90 3.62 7.48
N LEU A 71 9.04 4.31 8.23
CA LEU A 71 8.94 5.77 8.18
C LEU A 71 10.09 6.48 8.94
N HIS A 72 10.83 5.74 9.77
CA HIS A 72 11.90 6.24 10.64
C HIS A 72 13.28 5.72 10.21
#